data_AF-A0A9J6GEI3-F1
#
_entry.id   AF-A0A9J6GEI3-F1
#
_cell.length_a   1.000
_cell.length_b   1.000
_cell.length_c   1.000
_cell.angle_alpha   90.00
_cell.angle_beta   90.00
_cell.angle_gamma   90.00
#
_symmetry.space_group_name_H-M   'P 1'
#
loop_
_entity.id
_entity.type
_entity.pdbx_description
1 polymer ?
#
loop_
_entity_poly.entity_id
_entity_poly.type
_entity_poly.pdbx_seq_one_letter_code
_entity_poly.pdbx_strand_id
1 'polypeptide(L)'
;MAVATRALWKKQFPPQCQKKRYSAKLPTASVVVPFHNEHWTTLLRTATSVLNRSPPGLIKEIILADDFSNKGKRTTSRLQPTLPPPI
;
A
#
# COMPACT_ATOMS: atom_id res chain seq x y z
N MET A 1 -1.41 -16.18 11.60
CA MET A 1 -0.17 -15.98 10.80
C MET A 1 -0.07 -17.11 9.80
N ALA A 2 -0.55 -16.93 8.56
CA ALA A 2 -0.25 -17.86 7.49
C ALA A 2 0.91 -17.27 6.69
N VAL A 3 2.11 -17.82 6.89
CA VAL A 3 3.22 -17.61 5.96
C VAL A 3 2.84 -18.39 4.71
N ALA A 4 2.20 -17.72 3.75
CA ALA A 4 2.02 -18.28 2.43
C ALA A 4 3.44 -18.51 1.86
N THR A 5 3.84 -19.78 1.83
CA THR A 5 5.03 -20.23 1.14
C THR A 5 4.98 -19.67 -0.29
N ARG A 6 6.09 -19.10 -0.73
CA ARG A 6 6.25 -18.28 -1.95
C ARG A 6 5.87 -18.97 -3.28
N ALA A 7 5.28 -20.16 -3.28
CA ALA A 7 5.23 -21.08 -4.42
C ALA A 7 3.83 -21.41 -4.96
N LEU A 8 2.74 -20.75 -4.55
CA LEU A 8 1.39 -21.09 -5.05
C LEU A 8 0.57 -19.89 -5.54
N TRP A 9 1.21 -18.91 -6.17
CA TRP A 9 0.49 -18.13 -7.18
C TRP A 9 0.71 -18.82 -8.52
N LYS A 10 -0.18 -19.76 -8.90
CA LYS A 10 -0.26 -20.19 -10.31
C LYS A 10 -0.33 -18.91 -11.14
N LYS A 11 0.64 -18.73 -12.05
CA LYS A 11 0.74 -17.57 -12.93
C LYS A 11 -0.46 -17.62 -13.89
N GLN A 12 -1.62 -17.09 -13.45
CA GLN A 12 -2.90 -17.08 -14.16
C GLN A 12 -2.89 -15.98 -15.25
N PHE A 13 -1.79 -15.83 -15.97
CA PHE A 13 -1.69 -14.90 -17.09
C PHE A 13 -1.55 -15.72 -18.36
N PRO A 14 -2.22 -15.34 -19.46
CA PRO A 14 -2.02 -16.00 -20.75
C PRO A 14 -0.53 -16.03 -21.13
N PRO A 15 -0.03 -17.09 -21.78
CA PRO A 15 1.39 -17.25 -22.08
C PRO A 15 1.98 -16.09 -22.90
N GLN A 16 1.17 -15.41 -23.71
CA GLN A 16 1.56 -14.24 -24.48
C GLN A 16 1.96 -13.02 -23.62
N CYS A 17 1.50 -12.91 -22.37
CA CYS A 17 1.85 -11.80 -21.48
C CYS A 17 3.35 -11.73 -21.19
N GLN A 18 4.05 -12.87 -21.19
CA GLN A 18 5.49 -12.94 -20.94
C GLN A 18 6.31 -12.45 -22.14
N LYS A 19 5.72 -12.41 -23.34
CA LYS A 19 6.35 -11.96 -24.57
C LYS A 19 6.10 -10.47 -24.87
N LYS A 20 5.26 -9.80 -24.07
CA LYS A 20 4.99 -8.36 -24.24
C LYS A 20 6.25 -7.55 -23.93
N ARG A 21 6.61 -6.66 -24.85
CA ARG A 21 7.65 -5.66 -24.65
C ARG A 21 7.00 -4.33 -24.27
N TYR A 22 7.54 -3.70 -23.24
CA TYR A 22 7.14 -2.36 -22.79
C TYR A 22 8.20 -1.35 -23.23
N SER A 23 7.81 -0.07 -23.33
CA SER A 23 8.76 1.02 -23.59
C SER A 23 9.82 1.07 -22.49
N ALA A 24 11.07 1.41 -22.85
CA ALA A 24 12.15 1.60 -21.88
C ALA A 24 11.92 2.82 -20.97
N LYS A 25 11.16 3.81 -21.45
CA LYS A 25 10.79 5.01 -20.68
C LYS A 25 9.31 4.92 -20.35
N LEU A 26 9.02 4.58 -19.10
CA LEU A 26 7.68 4.62 -18.53
C LEU A 26 7.61 5.77 -17.52
N PRO A 27 6.45 6.46 -17.41
CA PRO A 27 6.28 7.47 -16.38
C PRO A 27 6.29 6.84 -14.99
N THR A 28 6.79 7.57 -14.01
CA THR A 28 6.72 7.15 -12.61
C THR A 28 5.27 7.11 -12.13
N ALA A 29 4.94 6.16 -11.26
CA ALA A 29 3.62 6.01 -10.66
C ALA A 29 3.65 6.25 -9.15
N SER A 30 2.61 6.90 -8.64
CA SER A 30 2.29 6.98 -7.20
C SER A 30 1.19 5.95 -6.89
N VAL A 31 1.38 5.15 -5.84
CA VAL A 31 0.43 4.09 -5.46
C VAL A 31 -0.34 4.53 -4.23
N VAL A 32 -1.66 4.74 -4.38
CA VAL A 32 -2.54 5.10 -3.26
C VAL A 32 -3.26 3.84 -2.78
N VAL A 33 -3.16 3.56 -1.47
CA VAL A 33 -3.81 2.42 -0.81
C VAL A 33 -4.75 2.97 0.25
N PRO A 34 -6.05 3.13 -0.06
CA PRO A 34 -7.05 3.43 0.96
C PRO A 34 -7.23 2.21 1.87
N PHE A 35 -7.34 2.45 3.18
CA PHE A 35 -7.60 1.40 4.15
C PHE A 35 -8.61 1.87 5.20
N HIS A 36 -9.47 0.94 5.62
CA HIS A 36 -10.39 1.14 6.74
C HIS A 36 -10.33 -0.10 7.64
N ASN A 37 -9.91 0.09 8.90
CA ASN A 37 -9.83 -0.97 9.90
C ASN A 37 -9.03 -2.23 9.47
N GLU A 38 -8.12 -2.09 8.51
CA GLU A 38 -7.27 -3.19 8.01
C GLU A 38 -6.21 -3.58 9.05
N HIS A 39 -5.76 -4.84 9.02
CA HIS A 39 -4.69 -5.28 9.90
C HIS A 39 -3.32 -4.78 9.40
N TRP A 40 -2.46 -4.29 10.29
CA TRP A 40 -1.14 -3.73 9.92
C TRP A 40 -0.30 -4.70 9.07
N THR A 41 -0.31 -5.99 9.40
CA THR A 41 0.45 -7.00 8.66
C THR A 41 -0.06 -7.20 7.23
N THR A 42 -1.36 -6.96 6.98
CA THR A 42 -1.95 -6.97 5.63
C THR A 42 -1.55 -5.73 4.86
N LEU A 43 -1.65 -4.55 5.46
CA LEU A 43 -1.24 -3.30 4.83
C LEU A 43 0.24 -3.32 4.43
N LEU A 44 1.10 -3.80 5.33
CA LEU A 44 2.54 -3.95 5.07
C LEU A 44 2.81 -4.99 3.97
N ARG A 45 2.07 -6.10 3.94
CA ARG A 45 2.17 -7.09 2.87
C ARG A 45 1.83 -6.48 1.51
N THR A 46 0.82 -5.61 1.44
CA THR A 46 0.46 -4.87 0.22
C THR A 46 1.60 -3.94 -0.22
N ALA A 47 2.08 -3.07 0.68
CA ALA A 47 3.17 -2.14 0.37
C ALA A 47 4.45 -2.87 -0.06
N THR A 48 4.83 -3.93 0.66
CA THR A 48 6.00 -4.77 0.35
C THR A 48 5.85 -5.47 -1.00
N SER A 49 4.62 -5.89 -1.33
CA SER A 49 4.33 -6.54 -2.60
C SER A 49 4.44 -5.59 -3.80
N VAL A 50 4.07 -4.32 -3.62
CA VAL A 50 4.27 -3.26 -4.63
C VAL A 50 5.76 -3.04 -4.87
N LEU A 51 6.55 -2.88 -3.80
CA LEU A 51 7.99 -2.66 -3.91
C LEU A 51 8.72 -3.84 -4.56
N ASN A 52 8.35 -5.08 -4.21
CA ASN A 52 9.05 -6.27 -4.69
C ASN A 52 8.68 -6.68 -6.12
N ARG A 53 7.50 -6.29 -6.62
CA ARG A 53 7.01 -6.70 -7.95
C ARG A 53 7.13 -5.62 -9.01
N SER A 54 7.37 -4.37 -8.60
CA SER A 54 7.58 -3.26 -9.51
C SER A 54 9.08 -3.07 -9.81
N PRO A 55 9.45 -2.66 -11.04
CA PRO A 55 10.83 -2.34 -11.36
C PRO A 55 11.31 -1.11 -10.56
N PRO A 56 12.59 -1.10 -10.12
CA PRO A 56 13.16 0.03 -9.38
C PRO A 56 13.14 1.30 -10.25
N GLY A 57 12.81 2.44 -9.64
CA GLY A 57 12.73 3.75 -10.32
C GLY A 57 11.39 4.06 -10.98
N LEU A 58 10.46 3.10 -11.07
CA LEU A 58 9.11 3.37 -11.59
C LEU A 58 8.14 3.84 -10.51
N ILE A 59 8.37 3.45 -9.25
CA ILE A 59 7.51 3.85 -8.12
C ILE A 59 8.08 5.11 -7.49
N LYS A 60 7.29 6.18 -7.47
CA LYS A 60 7.64 7.44 -6.83
C LYS A 60 7.38 7.40 -5.32
N GLU A 61 6.18 6.96 -4.94
CA GLU A 61 5.71 6.96 -3.55
C GLU A 61 4.56 5.96 -3.34
N ILE A 62 4.36 5.55 -2.09
CA ILE A 62 3.20 4.76 -1.65
C ILE A 62 2.47 5.57 -0.59
N ILE A 63 1.23 5.96 -0.88
CA ILE A 63 0.38 6.77 -0.01
C ILE A 63 -0.63 5.86 0.67
N LEU A 64 -0.58 5.76 1.99
CA LEU A 64 -1.56 5.02 2.78
C LEU A 64 -2.64 6.00 3.26
N ALA A 65 -3.84 5.90 2.70
CA ALA A 65 -4.95 6.80 3.03
C ALA A 65 -5.88 6.13 4.04
N ASP A 66 -5.97 6.70 5.25
CA ASP A 66 -6.86 6.20 6.31
C ASP A 66 -8.28 6.73 6.09
N ASP A 67 -9.21 5.85 5.73
CA ASP A 67 -10.63 6.16 5.59
C ASP A 67 -11.35 6.01 6.93
N PHE A 68 -10.98 6.86 7.89
CA PHE A 68 -11.59 6.93 9.22
C PHE A 68 -11.61 5.59 9.99
N SER A 69 -10.48 4.91 10.08
CA SER A 69 -10.37 3.69 10.88
C SER A 69 -10.64 3.94 12.37
N ASN A 70 -11.33 3.00 13.00
CA ASN A 70 -11.63 2.98 14.44
C ASN A 70 -10.46 2.40 15.25
N LYS A 71 -9.56 1.66 14.61
CA LYS A 71 -8.40 1.04 15.25
C LYS A 71 -7.31 2.08 15.53
N GLY A 72 -7.05 2.33 16.81
CA GLY A 72 -5.75 2.82 17.26
C GLY A 72 -5.32 4.17 16.72
N LYS A 73 -6.22 5.18 16.80
CA LYS A 73 -5.74 6.53 17.08
C LYS A 73 -5.07 6.45 18.45
N ARG A 74 -3.79 6.10 18.49
CA ARG A 74 -2.93 6.43 19.62
C ARG A 74 -2.93 7.95 19.61
N THR A 75 -3.89 8.54 20.31
CA THR A 75 -3.73 9.86 20.87
C THR A 75 -2.41 9.78 21.61
N THR A 76 -1.34 10.32 21.02
CA THR A 76 -0.31 10.91 21.83
C THR A 76 -1.10 11.85 22.74
N SER A 77 -1.24 11.50 24.00
CA SER A 77 -2.00 12.25 25.01
C SER A 77 -1.35 13.60 25.34
N ARG A 78 -0.65 14.19 24.36
CA ARG A 78 0.01 15.48 24.41
C ARG A 78 0.02 16.09 23.02
N LEU A 79 -1.15 16.50 22.53
CA LEU A 79 -1.42 17.69 21.71
C LEU A 79 -2.84 17.57 21.13
N GLN A 80 -3.85 17.81 21.95
CA GLN A 80 -5.07 18.47 21.47
C GLN A 80 -4.90 19.95 21.84
N PRO A 81 -4.82 20.89 20.89
CA PRO A 81 -5.12 22.28 21.19
C PRO A 81 -6.60 22.32 21.55
N THR A 82 -6.92 22.56 22.82
CA THR A 82 -8.28 22.89 23.23
C THR A 82 -8.68 24.17 22.51
N LEU A 83 -9.52 24.07 21.48
CA LEU A 83 -10.18 25.25 20.92
C LEU A 83 -11.07 25.84 22.04
N PRO A 84 -10.97 27.14 22.37
CA PRO A 84 -11.94 27.76 23.25
C PRO A 84 -13.34 27.75 22.61
N PRO A 85 -14.42 27.65 23.40
CA PRO A 85 -15.78 27.68 22.87
C PRO A 85 -16.05 29.01 22.14
N PRO A 86 -16.85 29.00 21.05
CA PRO A 86 -17.28 30.23 20.42
C PRO A 86 -18.09 31.08 21.40
N ILE A 87 -17.79 32.39 21.43
CA ILE A 87 -18.51 33.42 22.20
C ILE A 87 -19.95 33.50 21.72
#